data_AF-A0A819Z692-F1
#
_entry.id   AF-A0A819Z692-F1
#
_cell.length_a   1.000
_cell.length_b   1.000
_cell.length_c   1.000
_cell.angle_alpha   90.00
_cell.angle_beta   90.00
_cell.angle_gamma   90.00
#
_symmetry.space_group_name_H-M   'P 1'
#
loop_
_entity.id
_entity.type
_entity.pdbx_description
1 polymer ?
#
loop_
_entity_poly.entity_id
_entity_poly.type
_entity_poly.pdbx_seq_one_letter_code
_entity_poly.pdbx_strand_id
1 'polypeptide(L)'
;MGSAFTLTLANIVMWQWERQAILPKLPSHEFYGGYIDDIFLASNESETTLKEWLENANLFHPNIKLTYTISKTVSFLDVLLNNNNGVLVSSVYHKLAAEPCLLSFLSDHPRHVFRNVIQTLLMRAILYPSTFEAFNEERRRIRLTLLLNG
;
A
#
# COMPACT_ATOMS: atom_id res chain seq x y z
N MET A 1 2.26 7.56 -17.37
CA MET A 1 2.34 6.12 -17.00
C MET A 1 2.16 5.32 -18.28
N GLY A 2 3.07 4.38 -18.56
CA GLY A 2 3.35 3.82 -19.90
C GLY A 2 2.18 3.12 -20.62
N SER A 3 2.44 2.68 -21.85
CA SER A 3 1.44 1.99 -22.68
C SER A 3 0.81 0.80 -21.93
N ALA A 4 -0.45 0.48 -22.21
CA ALA A 4 -1.15 -0.67 -21.60
C ALA A 4 -0.33 -1.97 -21.72
N PHE A 5 0.41 -2.12 -22.83
CA PHE A 5 1.29 -3.25 -23.09
C PHE A 5 2.46 -3.35 -22.09
N THR A 6 3.05 -2.21 -21.71
CA THR A 6 4.19 -2.17 -20.78
C THR A 6 3.80 -2.68 -19.40
N LEU A 7 2.61 -2.32 -18.91
CA LEU A 7 2.09 -2.80 -17.63
C LEU A 7 1.84 -4.31 -17.65
N THR A 8 1.25 -4.82 -18.73
CA THR A 8 1.04 -6.26 -18.91
C THR A 8 2.36 -7.02 -18.91
N LEU A 9 3.38 -6.50 -19.61
CA LEU A 9 4.70 -7.12 -19.66
C LEU A 9 5.37 -7.12 -18.28
N ALA A 10 5.28 -6.01 -17.53
CA ALA A 10 5.79 -5.93 -16.17
C ALA A 10 5.14 -6.99 -15.26
N ASN A 11 3.81 -7.12 -15.30
CA ASN A 11 3.10 -8.13 -14.52
C ASN A 11 3.52 -9.56 -14.89
N ILE A 12 3.73 -9.87 -16.17
CA ILE A 12 4.18 -11.20 -16.62
C ILE A 12 5.59 -11.51 -16.09
N VAL A 13 6.51 -10.54 -16.20
CA VAL A 13 7.89 -10.71 -15.72
C VAL A 13 7.91 -10.88 -14.19
N MET A 14 7.17 -10.05 -13.46
CA MET A 14 7.06 -10.15 -12.00
C MET A 14 6.46 -11.49 -11.58
N TRP A 15 5.37 -11.92 -12.21
CA TRP A 15 4.76 -13.23 -11.95
C TRP A 15 5.72 -14.40 -12.17
N GLN A 16 6.48 -14.37 -13.27
CA GLN A 16 7.46 -15.42 -13.57
C GLN A 16 8.56 -15.47 -12.51
N TRP A 17 9.04 -14.30 -12.07
CA TRP A 17 10.04 -14.20 -11.01
C TRP A 17 9.49 -14.66 -9.66
N GLU A 18 8.29 -14.23 -9.25
CA GLU A 18 7.62 -14.62 -8.00
C GLU A 18 7.45 -16.13 -7.91
N ARG A 19 7.03 -16.77 -9.01
CA ARG A 19 6.84 -18.21 -9.10
C ARG A 19 8.12 -19.01 -8.86
N GLN A 20 9.28 -18.43 -9.14
CA GLN A 20 10.58 -19.09 -8.97
C GLN A 20 11.23 -18.74 -7.62
N ALA A 21 11.18 -17.47 -7.24
CA ALA A 21 11.92 -16.94 -6.09
C ALA A 21 11.15 -17.01 -4.77
N ILE A 22 9.83 -16.78 -4.81
CA ILE A 22 9.00 -16.56 -3.62
C ILE A 22 8.05 -17.74 -3.39
N LEU A 23 7.13 -18.00 -4.33
CA LEU A 23 6.00 -18.92 -4.13
C LEU A 23 6.41 -20.34 -3.66
N PRO A 24 7.53 -20.94 -4.10
CA PRO A 24 7.92 -22.28 -3.65
C PRO A 24 8.31 -22.34 -2.16
N LYS A 25 8.70 -21.20 -1.57
CA LYS A 25 9.15 -21.09 -0.18
C LYS A 25 8.09 -20.49 0.73
N LEU A 26 7.04 -19.89 0.17
CA LEU A 26 5.97 -19.26 0.92
C LEU A 26 5.07 -20.33 1.57
N PRO A 27 5.00 -20.39 2.91
CA PRO A 27 4.07 -21.27 3.60
C PRO A 27 2.61 -20.91 3.28
N SER A 28 1.73 -21.91 3.21
CA SER A 28 0.32 -21.72 2.83
C SER A 28 -0.51 -20.86 3.79
N HIS A 29 0.01 -20.58 5.00
CA HIS A 29 -0.66 -19.80 6.04
C HIS A 29 -0.15 -18.36 6.12
N GLU A 30 0.79 -17.97 5.25
CA GLU A 30 1.28 -16.61 5.17
C GLU A 30 0.50 -15.80 4.14
N PHE A 31 0.41 -14.49 4.37
CA PHE A 31 -0.20 -13.59 3.42
C PHE A 31 0.88 -13.01 2.50
N TYR A 32 0.68 -13.16 1.20
CA TYR A 32 1.53 -12.57 0.18
C TYR A 32 0.65 -11.94 -0.91
N GLY A 33 0.99 -10.73 -1.31
CA GLY A 33 0.30 -10.04 -2.41
C GLY A 33 1.20 -9.01 -3.07
N GLY A 34 1.04 -8.88 -4.38
CA GLY A 34 1.74 -7.88 -5.20
C GLY A 34 0.77 -6.92 -5.88
N TYR A 35 1.21 -5.68 -6.06
CA TYR A 35 0.60 -4.69 -6.93
C TYR A 35 1.67 -4.10 -7.84
N ILE A 36 1.72 -4.57 -9.09
CA ILE A 36 2.74 -4.21 -10.08
C ILE A 36 4.15 -4.58 -9.56
N ASP A 37 4.88 -3.62 -9.02
CA ASP A 37 6.23 -3.73 -8.48
C ASP A 37 6.27 -3.69 -6.94
N ASP A 38 5.19 -3.26 -6.29
CA ASP A 38 5.07 -3.24 -4.84
C ASP A 38 4.61 -4.61 -4.31
N ILE A 39 5.33 -5.15 -3.33
CA ILE A 39 5.03 -6.44 -2.72
C ILE A 39 4.74 -6.24 -1.22
N PHE A 40 3.75 -6.96 -0.71
CA PHE A 40 3.44 -7.06 0.70
C PHE A 40 3.46 -8.52 1.16
N LEU A 41 4.11 -8.76 2.30
CA LEU A 41 4.23 -10.05 2.93
C LEU A 41 3.93 -9.89 4.43
N ALA A 42 3.06 -10.75 4.96
CA ALA A 42 2.90 -10.94 6.40
C ALA A 42 3.18 -12.40 6.76
N SER A 43 4.16 -12.58 7.64
CA SER A 43 4.71 -13.88 8.04
C SER A 43 4.88 -13.95 9.55
N ASN A 44 4.82 -15.17 10.09
CA ASN A 44 5.11 -15.47 11.50
C ASN A 44 6.57 -15.90 11.72
N GLU A 45 7.37 -15.98 10.65
CA GLU A 45 8.77 -16.34 10.71
C GLU A 45 9.61 -15.26 11.40
N SER A 46 10.80 -15.66 11.85
CA SER A 46 11.74 -14.72 12.44
C SER A 46 12.22 -13.70 11.40
N GLU A 47 12.50 -12.47 11.84
CA GLU A 47 13.04 -11.42 10.96
C GLU A 47 14.33 -11.86 10.26
N THR A 48 15.18 -12.66 10.92
CA THR A 48 16.39 -13.23 10.33
C THR A 48 16.08 -14.20 9.20
N THR A 49 15.13 -15.10 9.40
CA THR A 49 14.68 -16.05 8.37
C THR A 49 14.11 -15.31 7.16
N LEU A 50 13.29 -14.28 7.41
CA LEU A 50 12.72 -13.45 6.35
C LEU A 50 13.78 -12.71 5.55
N LYS A 51 14.79 -12.13 6.22
CA LYS A 51 15.92 -11.48 5.53
C LYS A 51 16.68 -12.46 4.65
N GLU A 52 17.05 -13.62 5.18
CA GLU A 52 17.74 -14.65 4.40
C GLU A 52 16.92 -15.07 3.18
N TRP A 53 15.61 -15.21 3.34
CA TRP A 53 14.73 -15.55 2.23
C TRP A 53 14.70 -14.45 1.16
N LEU A 54 14.54 -13.18 1.55
CA LEU A 54 14.51 -12.04 0.64
C LEU A 54 15.86 -11.79 -0.06
N GLU A 55 16.97 -11.98 0.65
CA GLU A 55 18.31 -11.94 0.04
C GLU A 55 18.52 -13.06 -0.97
N ASN A 56 18.05 -14.27 -0.66
CA ASN A 56 18.07 -15.36 -1.62
C ASN A 56 17.18 -15.06 -2.84
N ALA A 57 16.03 -14.41 -2.66
CA ALA A 57 15.16 -13.99 -3.76
C ALA A 57 15.85 -12.97 -4.69
N ASN A 58 16.69 -12.09 -4.14
CA ASN A 58 17.51 -11.13 -4.90
C ASN A 58 18.57 -11.79 -5.79
N LEU A 59 18.93 -13.06 -5.54
CA LEU A 59 19.90 -13.78 -6.35
C LEU A 59 19.29 -14.45 -7.59
N PHE A 60 17.95 -14.54 -7.68
CA PHE A 60 17.28 -15.26 -8.78
C PHE A 60 17.41 -14.58 -10.14
N HIS A 61 17.51 -13.25 -10.19
CA HIS A 61 17.60 -12.53 -11.46
C HIS A 61 18.50 -11.30 -11.35
N PRO A 62 19.51 -11.14 -12.22
CA PRO A 62 20.51 -10.07 -12.08
C PRO A 62 19.92 -8.66 -12.22
N ASN A 63 18.78 -8.53 -12.91
CA ASN A 63 18.14 -7.23 -13.15
C ASN A 63 16.94 -6.95 -12.23
N ILE A 64 16.58 -7.88 -11.33
CA ILE A 64 15.47 -7.67 -10.38
C ILE A 64 16.07 -7.66 -8.97
N LYS A 65 15.94 -6.54 -8.28
CA LYS A 65 16.42 -6.36 -6.92
C LYS A 65 15.32 -5.80 -6.04
N LEU A 66 14.89 -6.61 -5.08
CA LEU A 66 13.97 -6.22 -4.03
C LEU A 66 14.63 -5.22 -3.10
N THR A 67 13.93 -4.12 -2.88
CA THR A 67 14.17 -3.23 -1.76
C THR A 67 13.05 -3.47 -0.76
N TYR A 68 13.38 -3.87 0.46
CA TYR A 68 12.40 -4.30 1.44
C TYR A 68 12.63 -3.65 2.81
N THR A 69 11.55 -3.55 3.57
CA THR A 69 11.57 -3.12 4.97
C THR A 69 10.74 -4.08 5.79
N ILE A 70 11.32 -4.67 6.84
CA ILE A 70 10.60 -5.54 7.77
C ILE A 70 10.32 -4.73 9.03
N SER A 71 9.05 -4.64 9.40
CA SER A 71 8.61 -3.87 10.57
C SER A 71 7.26 -4.38 11.04
N LYS A 72 6.92 -4.12 12.31
CA LYS A 72 5.56 -4.32 12.84
C LYS A 72 4.56 -3.35 12.21
N THR A 73 5.03 -2.21 11.72
CA THR A 73 4.22 -1.19 11.07
C THR A 73 4.80 -0.87 9.70
N VAL A 74 4.02 -1.08 8.66
CA VAL A 74 4.43 -0.91 7.25
C VAL A 74 3.29 -0.25 6.48
N SER A 75 3.62 0.66 5.57
CA SER A 75 2.67 1.18 4.59
C SER A 75 2.73 0.37 3.30
N PHE A 76 1.58 0.02 2.75
CA PHE A 76 1.44 -0.60 1.44
C PHE A 76 0.37 0.17 0.66
N LEU A 77 0.76 0.80 -0.46
CA LEU A 77 -0.07 1.72 -1.22
C LEU A 77 -0.64 2.84 -0.29
N ASP A 78 -1.97 2.93 -0.22
CA ASP A 78 -2.71 3.91 0.58
C ASP A 78 -3.10 3.40 1.99
N VAL A 79 -2.60 2.23 2.40
CA VAL A 79 -2.96 1.57 3.66
C VAL A 79 -1.75 1.47 4.59
N LEU A 80 -1.93 1.86 5.84
CA LEU A 80 -0.97 1.64 6.92
C LEU A 80 -1.40 0.42 7.72
N LEU A 81 -0.56 -0.60 7.74
CA LEU A 81 -0.78 -1.85 8.43
C LEU A 81 0.08 -1.89 9.69
N ASN A 82 -0.54 -2.23 10.82
CA ASN A 82 0.13 -2.39 12.11
C ASN A 82 -0.19 -3.76 12.68
N ASN A 83 0.84 -4.53 13.01
CA ASN A 83 0.71 -5.81 13.70
C ASN A 83 0.58 -5.59 15.20
N ASN A 84 -0.65 -5.73 15.71
CA ASN A 84 -0.95 -5.74 17.13
C ASN A 84 -0.99 -7.18 17.66
N ASN A 85 0.21 -7.73 17.93
CA ASN A 85 0.39 -9.07 18.53
C ASN A 85 -0.34 -10.21 17.78
N GLY A 86 -0.17 -10.26 16.46
CA GLY A 86 -0.78 -11.28 15.58
C GLY A 86 -2.09 -10.82 14.93
N VAL A 87 -2.63 -9.66 15.33
CA VAL A 87 -3.80 -9.05 14.68
C VAL A 87 -3.35 -7.87 13.83
N LEU A 88 -3.55 -7.96 12.51
CA LEU A 88 -3.30 -6.85 11.61
C LEU A 88 -4.41 -5.81 11.72
N VAL A 89 -4.03 -4.59 12.11
CA VAL A 89 -4.90 -3.43 12.15
C VAL A 89 -4.53 -2.50 11.01
N SER A 90 -5.52 -2.11 10.21
CA SER A 90 -5.33 -1.22 9.06
C SER A 90 -5.88 0.17 9.34
N SER A 91 -5.26 1.17 8.70
CA SER A 91 -5.69 2.57 8.69
C SER A 91 -5.27 3.24 7.38
N VAL A 92 -5.73 4.46 7.10
CA VAL A 92 -5.29 5.19 5.91
C VAL A 92 -3.85 5.67 6.11
N TYR A 93 -2.97 5.34 5.16
CA TYR A 93 -1.61 5.85 5.17
C TYR A 93 -1.56 7.29 4.65
N HIS A 94 -0.82 8.14 5.37
CA HIS A 94 -0.54 9.51 4.95
C HIS A 94 0.95 9.77 5.05
N LYS A 95 1.58 10.08 3.91
CA LYS A 95 3.01 10.38 3.86
C LYS A 95 3.28 11.72 4.57
N LEU A 96 4.17 11.70 5.57
CA LEU A 96 4.46 12.88 6.42
C LEU A 96 4.93 14.11 5.62
N ALA A 97 5.67 13.88 4.53
CA ALA A 97 6.19 14.95 3.68
C ALA A 97 5.25 15.35 2.52
N ALA A 98 4.09 14.71 2.39
CA ALA A 98 3.10 15.10 1.39
C ALA A 98 2.12 16.08 2.05
N GLU A 99 2.19 17.35 1.67
CA GLU A 99 1.04 18.23 1.90
C GLU A 99 -0.17 17.62 1.17
N PRO A 100 -1.35 17.56 1.81
CA PRO A 100 -2.56 17.16 1.13
C PRO A 100 -2.90 18.24 0.11
N CYS A 101 -2.34 18.14 -1.10
CA CYS A 101 -2.71 18.97 -2.24
C CYS A 101 -4.09 18.51 -2.70
N LEU A 102 -5.13 18.97 -2.00
CA LEU A 102 -6.47 18.93 -2.56
C LEU A 102 -6.62 20.08 -3.54
N LEU A 103 -7.49 19.86 -4.51
CA LEU A 103 -7.89 20.90 -5.43
C LEU A 103 -8.67 21.97 -4.67
N SER A 104 -8.19 23.22 -4.68
CA SER A 104 -8.87 24.34 -4.02
C SER A 104 -10.27 24.55 -4.60
N PHE A 105 -11.28 24.73 -3.74
CA PHE A 105 -12.66 24.92 -4.20
C PHE A 105 -12.88 26.23 -4.99
N LEU A 106 -11.94 27.16 -4.89
CA LEU A 106 -11.94 28.43 -5.63
C LEU A 106 -11.42 28.30 -7.06
N SER A 107 -10.88 27.15 -7.43
CA SER A 107 -10.38 26.90 -8.79
C SER A 107 -11.54 26.69 -9.78
N ASP A 108 -11.31 27.06 -11.04
CA ASP A 108 -12.30 26.95 -12.13
C ASP A 108 -12.40 25.52 -12.68
N HIS A 109 -12.74 24.58 -11.80
CA HIS A 109 -13.00 23.19 -12.17
C HIS A 109 -14.48 22.84 -12.05
N PRO A 110 -14.98 21.89 -12.86
CA PRO A 110 -16.36 21.45 -12.76
C PRO A 110 -16.71 20.89 -11.37
N ARG A 111 -17.93 21.16 -10.89
CA ARG A 111 -18.43 20.70 -9.58
C ARG A 111 -18.28 19.19 -9.33
N HIS A 112 -18.36 18.38 -10.39
CA HIS A 112 -18.21 16.93 -10.26
C HIS A 112 -16.79 16.53 -9.84
N VAL A 113 -15.76 17.31 -10.17
CA VAL A 113 -14.36 17.04 -9.76
C VAL A 113 -14.23 17.14 -8.24
N PHE A 114 -14.72 18.23 -7.65
CA PHE A 114 -14.73 18.41 -6.20
C PHE A 114 -15.54 17.32 -5.48
N ARG A 115 -16.71 16.96 -6.04
CA ARG A 115 -17.52 15.86 -5.49
C ARG A 115 -16.75 14.55 -5.49
N ASN A 116 -16.04 14.24 -6.58
CA ASN A 116 -15.26 13.03 -6.71
C ASN A 116 -14.10 13.01 -5.71
N VAL A 117 -13.39 14.13 -5.50
CA VAL A 117 -12.34 14.23 -4.48
C VAL A 117 -12.88 13.87 -3.09
N ILE A 118 -14.01 14.48 -2.70
CA ILE A 118 -14.64 14.20 -1.39
C ILE A 118 -15.09 12.73 -1.31
N GLN A 119 -15.71 12.21 -2.36
CA GLN A 119 -16.15 10.82 -2.42
C GLN A 119 -14.98 9.85 -2.27
N THR A 120 -13.87 10.07 -2.99
CA THR A 120 -12.67 9.22 -2.89
C THR A 120 -12.09 9.23 -1.48
N LEU A 121 -11.97 10.41 -0.85
CA LEU A 121 -11.49 10.51 0.54
C LEU A 121 -12.39 9.74 1.51
N LEU A 122 -13.71 9.91 1.41
CA LEU A 122 -14.66 9.20 2.27
C LEU A 122 -14.66 7.69 2.02
N MET A 123 -14.57 7.26 0.77
CA MET A 123 -14.49 5.84 0.43
C MET A 123 -13.24 5.19 1.02
N ARG A 124 -12.08 5.87 0.95
CA ARG A 124 -10.84 5.41 1.61
C ARG A 124 -11.03 5.29 3.12
N ALA A 125 -11.63 6.31 3.74
CA ALA A 125 -11.90 6.30 5.17
C ALA A 125 -12.81 5.14 5.59
N ILE A 126 -13.80 4.78 4.76
CA ILE A 126 -14.74 3.68 5.07
C ILE A 126 -14.11 2.31 4.83
N LEU A 127 -13.34 2.15 3.74
CA LEU A 127 -12.88 0.84 3.28
C LEU A 127 -11.57 0.38 3.90
N TYR A 128 -10.64 1.29 4.22
CA TYR A 128 -9.29 0.89 4.64
C TYR A 128 -9.14 0.61 6.13
N PRO A 129 -9.70 1.42 7.05
CA PRO A 129 -9.56 1.19 8.47
C PRO A 129 -10.28 -0.08 8.93
N SER A 130 -9.62 -0.89 9.76
CA SER A 130 -10.26 -2.06 10.36
C SER A 130 -10.94 -1.78 11.71
N THR A 131 -10.73 -0.59 12.28
CA THR A 131 -11.31 -0.17 13.56
C THR A 131 -12.12 1.11 13.43
N PHE A 132 -13.12 1.26 14.30
CA PHE A 132 -13.98 2.44 14.32
C PHE A 132 -13.22 3.70 14.76
N GLU A 133 -12.24 3.54 15.63
CA GLU A 133 -11.35 4.61 16.08
C GLU A 133 -10.55 5.16 14.90
N ALA A 134 -9.93 4.29 14.10
CA ALA A 134 -9.15 4.69 12.93
C ALA A 134 -10.04 5.35 11.85
N PHE A 135 -11.27 4.84 11.64
CA PHE A 135 -12.26 5.52 10.80
C PHE A 135 -12.57 6.94 11.28
N ASN A 136 -12.81 7.11 12.59
CA ASN A 136 -13.15 8.42 13.15
C ASN A 136 -11.98 9.40 13.07
N GLU A 137 -10.74 8.96 13.31
CA GLU A 137 -9.57 9.80 13.12
C GLU A 137 -9.44 10.26 11.67
N GLU A 138 -9.60 9.34 10.71
CA GLU A 138 -9.54 9.70 9.30
C GLU A 138 -10.66 10.66 8.90
N ARG A 139 -11.88 10.42 9.38
CA ARG A 139 -13.02 11.33 9.16
C ARG A 139 -12.74 12.73 9.69
N ARG A 140 -12.14 12.86 10.89
CA ARG A 140 -11.75 14.17 11.45
C ARG A 140 -10.68 14.83 10.59
N ARG A 141 -9.68 14.06 10.15
CA ARG A 141 -8.62 14.54 9.26
C ARG A 141 -9.19 15.08 7.96
N ILE A 142 -10.05 14.32 7.27
CA ILE A 142 -10.71 14.75 6.03
C ILE A 142 -11.47 16.06 6.25
N ARG A 143 -12.23 16.16 7.35
CA ARG A 143 -12.96 17.40 7.68
C ARG A 143 -12.02 18.59 7.82
N LEU A 144 -10.91 18.44 8.54
CA LEU A 144 -9.91 19.50 8.71
C LEU A 144 -9.27 19.88 7.37
N THR A 145 -8.88 18.88 6.56
CA THR A 145 -8.27 19.12 5.24
C THR A 145 -9.22 19.88 4.32
N LEU A 146 -10.52 19.55 4.32
CA LEU A 146 -11.52 20.26 3.52
C LEU A 146 -11.73 21.70 4.00
N LEU A 147 -11.78 21.93 5.32
CA LEU A 147 -11.91 23.28 5.89
C LEU A 147 -10.69 24.17 5.59
N LEU A 148 -9.50 23.59 5.51
CA LEU A 148 -8.25 24.30 5.21
C LEU A 148 -8.07 24.60 3.71
N ASN A 149 -8.76 23.90 2.82
CA ASN A 149 -8.62 24.06 1.36
C ASN A 149 -9.52 25.15 0.74
N GLY A 150 -10.30 25.86 1.57
CA GLY A 150 -11.22 26.92 1.15
C GLY A 150 -12.60 26.39 0.83
#